data_AF-A0A1Y1CR78-F1
#
_entry.id   AF-A0A1Y1CR78-F1
#
_cell.length_a   1.000
_cell.length_b   1.000
_cell.length_c   1.000
_cell.angle_alpha   90.00
_cell.angle_beta   90.00
_cell.angle_gamma   90.00
#
_symmetry.space_group_name_H-M   'P 1'
#
loop_
_entity.id
_entity.type
_entity.pdbx_description
1 polymer ?
#
loop_
_entity_poly.entity_id
_entity_poly.type
_entity_poly.pdbx_seq_one_letter_code
_entity_poly.pdbx_strand_id
1 'polypeptide(L)' 'MPWTDNNYHLQYLIYSIALKRYLEMRLPNFTYERDFGGVYYLFLRGCRAGGNTGVFYAKPEKEMIETIDELFLSPTVYGE' A
#
# COMPACT_ATOMS: atom_id res chain seq x y z
N MET A 1 -10.14 -3.79 14.97
CA MET A 1 -10.89 -3.35 13.77
C MET A 1 -11.22 -4.60 12.97
N PRO A 2 -12.45 -4.85 12.48
CA PRO A 2 -12.90 -6.17 11.98
C PRO A 2 -12.21 -6.68 10.68
N TRP A 3 -11.17 -6.00 10.21
CA TRP A 3 -10.42 -6.33 8.99
C TRP A 3 -9.06 -6.99 9.27
N THR A 4 -8.64 -7.06 10.53
CA THR A 4 -7.35 -7.64 10.95
C THR A 4 -7.23 -9.14 10.66
N ASP A 5 -8.34 -9.87 10.63
CA ASP A 5 -8.32 -11.34 10.46
C ASP A 5 -7.86 -11.81 9.07
N ASN A 6 -7.89 -10.91 8.07
CA ASN A 6 -7.53 -11.24 6.69
C ASN A 6 -6.22 -10.57 6.22
N ASN A 7 -5.46 -9.93 7.12
CA ASN A 7 -4.18 -9.27 6.81
C ASN A 7 -4.23 -8.28 5.62
N TYR A 8 -5.40 -7.70 5.32
CA TYR A 8 -5.55 -6.70 4.25
C TYR A 8 -4.58 -5.52 4.44
N HIS A 9 -4.26 -5.19 5.70
CA HIS A 9 -3.26 -4.18 6.05
C HIS A 9 -1.88 -4.48 5.48
N LEU A 10 -1.37 -5.69 5.70
CA LEU A 10 -0.08 -6.11 5.17
C LEU A 10 -0.11 -6.19 3.64
N GLN A 11 -1.21 -6.70 3.09
CA GLN A 11 -1.37 -6.85 1.65
C GLN A 11 -1.22 -5.52 0.92
N TYR A 12 -1.95 -4.47 1.31
CA TYR A 12 -1.84 -3.19 0.62
C TYR A 12 -0.49 -2.52 0.81
N LEU A 13 0.17 -2.71 1.96
CA LEU A 13 1.51 -2.15 2.19
C LEU A 13 2.52 -2.74 1.22
N ILE A 14 2.53 -4.08 1.07
CA ILE A 14 3.41 -4.76 0.12
C ILE A 14 3.13 -4.29 -1.32
N TYR A 15 1.86 -4.22 -1.72
CA TYR A 15 1.52 -3.72 -3.07
C TYR A 15 1.88 -2.26 -3.28
N SER A 16 1.75 -1.41 -2.24
CA SER A 16 2.13 0.00 -2.31
C SER A 16 3.63 0.17 -2.52
N ILE A 17 4.46 -0.62 -1.81
CA ILE A 17 5.92 -0.62 -1.98
C ILE A 17 6.30 -1.11 -3.38
N ALA A 18 5.71 -2.22 -3.83
CA ALA A 18 5.96 -2.74 -5.17
C ALA A 18 5.60 -1.71 -6.26
N LEU A 19 4.46 -1.03 -6.11
CA LEU A 19 4.03 0.01 -7.03
C LEU A 19 4.95 1.24 -6.96
N LYS A 20 5.33 1.71 -5.77
CA LYS A 20 6.30 2.81 -5.59
C LYS A 20 7.59 2.51 -6.36
N ARG A 21 8.25 1.38 -6.09
CA ARG A 21 9.49 0.97 -6.75
C ARG A 21 9.33 0.92 -8.27
N TYR A 22 8.20 0.34 -8.73
CA TYR A 22 7.91 0.27 -10.16
C TYR A 22 7.78 1.65 -10.80
N LEU A 23 7.08 2.59 -10.15
CA LEU A 23 6.91 3.95 -10.64
C LEU A 23 8.22 4.74 -10.62
N GLU A 24 9.05 4.59 -9.58
CA GLU A 24 10.40 5.19 -9.52
C GLU A 24 11.30 4.74 -10.67
N MET A 25 11.20 3.46 -11.07
CA MET A 25 11.97 2.94 -12.21
C MET A 25 11.47 3.44 -13.57
N ARG A 26 10.20 3.84 -13.69
CA ARG A 26 9.55 4.15 -14.96
C ARG A 26 9.38 5.65 -15.20
N LEU A 27 9.14 6.43 -14.15
CA LEU A 27 8.79 7.84 -14.22
C LEU A 27 9.99 8.70 -13.74
N PRO A 28 10.61 9.48 -14.63
CA PRO A 28 11.61 10.45 -14.20
C PRO A 28 10.95 11.50 -13.31
N ASN A 29 11.58 11.81 -12.17
CA ASN A 29 11.07 12.75 -11.15
C ASN A 29 9.77 12.29 -10.46
N PHE A 30 9.58 10.99 -10.28
CA PHE A 30 8.51 10.47 -9.42
C PHE A 30 8.62 11.02 -8.00
N THR A 31 7.51 11.45 -7.42
CA THR A 31 7.43 11.87 -6.02
C THR A 31 6.19 11.25 -5.40
N TYR A 32 6.37 10.42 -4.37
CA TYR A 32 5.30 9.66 -3.74
C TYR A 32 4.12 10.55 -3.31
N GLU A 33 4.37 11.71 -2.71
CA GLU A 33 3.34 12.62 -2.24
C GLU A 33 2.44 13.15 -3.35
N ARG A 34 3.04 13.43 -4.52
CA ARG A 34 2.37 13.99 -5.71
C ARG A 34 1.69 12.91 -6.53
N ASP A 35 2.39 11.81 -6.78
CA ASP A 35 2.03 10.84 -7.81
C ASP A 35 1.30 9.60 -7.24
N PHE A 36 1.43 9.33 -5.93
CA PHE A 36 0.75 8.20 -5.30
C PHE A 36 -0.60 8.61 -4.71
N GLY A 37 -1.67 8.05 -5.30
CA GLY A 37 -3.05 8.35 -4.95
C GLY A 37 -3.64 7.55 -3.79
N GLY A 38 -2.95 6.54 -3.26
CA GLY A 38 -3.49 5.62 -2.25
C GLY A 38 -4.02 4.32 -2.84
N VAL A 39 -4.68 3.52 -1.99
CA VAL A 39 -5.16 2.17 -2.28
C VAL A 39 -6.67 2.09 -2.05
N TYR A 40 -7.36 1.43 -2.96
CA TYR A 40 -8.79 1.14 -2.86
C TYR A 40 -9.03 -0.36 -2.74
N TYR A 41 -9.84 -0.76 -1.76
CA TYR A 41 -10.43 -2.08 -1.68
C TYR A 41 -11.93 -2.00 -1.97
N LEU A 42 -12.35 -2.72 -3.01
CA LEU A 42 -13.72 -2.79 -3.45
C LEU A 42 -14.34 -4.11 -2.97
N PHE A 43 -15.18 -4.04 -1.94
CA PHE A 43 -15.99 -5.16 -1.47
C PHE A 43 -17.23 -5.28 -2.35
N LEU A 44 -17.12 -6.08 -3.41
CA LEU A 44 -18.13 -6.22 -4.46
C LEU A 44 -19.56 -6.49 -3.94
N ARG A 45 -19.70 -7.26 -2.86
CA ARG A 45 -21.01 -7.55 -2.25
C ARG A 45 -21.65 -6.35 -1.53
N GLY A 46 -20.83 -5.38 -1.12
CA GLY A 46 -21.27 -4.17 -0.43
C GLY A 46 -21.44 -2.96 -1.36
N CYS A 47 -20.91 -3.03 -2.59
CA CYS A 47 -20.96 -1.95 -3.55
C CYS A 47 -22.36 -1.89 -4.19
N ARG A 48 -23.14 -0.86 -3.89
CA ARG A 48 -24.49 -0.63 -4.41
C ARG A 48 -24.56 0.71 -5.11
N ALA A 49 -25.31 0.78 -6.21
CA ALA A 49 -25.54 2.02 -6.92
C ALA A 49 -26.13 3.09 -5.98
N GLY A 50 -25.48 4.26 -5.90
CA GLY A 50 -25.90 5.36 -5.03
C GLY A 50 -25.50 5.24 -3.54
N GLY A 51 -24.78 4.19 -3.14
CA GLY A 51 -24.28 4.01 -1.77
C GLY A 51 -22.78 4.29 -1.65
N ASN A 52 -22.34 4.71 -0.45
CA ASN A 52 -20.91 4.81 -0.09
C ASN A 52 -20.42 3.55 0.66
N THR A 53 -21.11 2.42 0.50
CA THR A 53 -20.79 1.16 1.16
C THR A 53 -19.95 0.27 0.25
N GLY A 54 -19.07 -0.53 0.84
CA GLY A 54 -18.26 -1.50 0.09
C GLY A 54 -17.03 -0.92 -0.61
N VAL A 55 -16.70 0.35 -0.38
CA VAL A 55 -15.42 0.94 -0.81
C VAL A 55 -14.62 1.30 0.43
N PHE A 56 -13.39 0.79 0.52
CA PHE A 56 -12.41 1.19 1.51
C PHE A 56 -11.27 1.89 0.79
N TYR A 57 -10.83 3.01 1.35
CA TYR A 57 -9.70 3.78 0.84
C TYR A 57 -8.69 3.98 1.95
N ALA A 58 -7.41 3.77 1.63
CA ALA A 58 -6.30 4.08 2.51
C ALA A 58 -5.14 4.64 1.70
N LYS A 59 -4.56 5.75 2.16
CA LYS A 59 -3.27 6.24 1.67
C LYS A 59 -2.22 6.03 2.76
N PRO A 60 -1.34 5.02 2.65
CA PRO A 60 -0.28 4.85 3.62
C PRO A 60 0.66 6.06 3.60
N GLU A 61 1.11 6.46 4.79
CA GLU A 61 2.07 7.55 4.95
C GLU A 61 3.39 7.17 4.29
N LYS A 62 4.05 8.17 3.70
CA LYS A 62 5.32 7.94 3.00
C LYS A 62 6.38 7.35 3.92
N GLU A 63 6.51 7.90 5.12
CA GLU A 63 7.50 7.47 6.12
C GLU A 63 7.34 5.98 6.45
N MET A 64 6.08 5.51 6.57
CA MET A 64 5.79 4.10 6.78
C MET A 64 6.22 3.25 5.59
N ILE A 65 5.92 3.69 4.36
CA ILE A 65 6.31 2.98 3.14
C ILE A 65 7.83 2.91 3.03
N GLU A 66 8.54 4.02 3.25
CA GLU A 66 10.00 4.10 3.17
C GLU A 66 10.66 3.22 4.23
N THR A 67 10.19 3.25 5.47
CA THR A 67 10.71 2.39 6.55
C THR A 67 10.59 0.91 6.19
N ILE A 68 9.43 0.47 5.70
CA ILE A 68 9.23 -0.94 5.32
C ILE A 68 10.04 -1.28 4.07
N ASP A 69 10.12 -0.35 3.12
CA ASP A 69 10.93 -0.49 1.90
C ASP A 69 12.41 -0.73 2.22
N GLU A 70 12.96 0.00 3.17
CA GLU A 70 14.33 -0.17 3.71
C GLU A 70 14.52 -1.50 4.43
N LEU A 71 13.52 -1.94 5.21
CA LEU A 71 13.55 -3.25 5.86
C LEU A 71 13.64 -4.39 4.83
N PHE A 72 13.00 -4.26 3.67
CA PHE A 72 13.12 -5.25 2.59
C PHE A 72 14.47 -5.22 1.85
N LEU A 73 15.21 -4.12 1.92
CA LEU A 73 16.52 -3.97 1.29
C LEU A 73 17.68 -4.34 2.23
N SER A 74 17.43 -4.30 3.54
CA SER A 74 18.41 -4.66 4.54
C SER A 74 18.77 -6.15 4.38
N PRO A 75 20.06 -6.50 4.20
CA PRO A 75 20.48 -7.89 4.22
C PRO A 75 20.08 -8.45 5.58
N THR A 76 19.31 -9.54 5.59
CA THR A 76 19.07 -10.28 6.82
C THR A 76 20.43 -10.79 7.28
N VAL A 77 21.04 -10.10 8.25
CA VAL A 77 22.11 -10.67 9.05
C VAL A 77 21.47 -11.82 9.81
N TYR A 78 21.57 -13.03 9.25
CA TYR A 78 21.43 -14.24 10.03
C TYR A 78 22.60 -14.21 11.01
N GLY A 79 22.31 -13.70 12.22
CA GLY A 79 23.18 -13.90 13.37
C GLY A 79 23.35 -15.40 13.60
N GLU A 80 24.58 -15.78 13.94
CA GLU A 80 25.01 -17.11 14.38
C GLU A 80 24.08 -17.76 15.39
#